data_AF-W9VIW0-F1
#
_entry.id   AF-W9VIW0-F1
#
_cell.length_a   1.000
_cell.length_b   1.000
_cell.length_c   1.000
_cell.angle_alpha   90.00
_cell.angle_beta   90.00
_cell.angle_gamma   90.00
#
_symmetry.space_group_name_H-M   'P 1'
#
loop_
_entity.id
_entity.type
_entity.pdbx_description
1 polymer ?
#
loop_
_entity_poly.entity_id
_entity_poly.type
_entity_poly.pdbx_seq_one_letter_code
_entity_poly.pdbx_strand_id
1 'polypeptide(L)'
;MAAHPVVLCLQDTTELDFNGQTIKGLGPLSYEAQRGMYLHPTYAVTPEREPLGVLDAWMWAREPKDADGHRPGAPESLRWKEGYERVADLARELPDTRLVYVADREADILDLMVRARDLGTPADWLLRAKHNRALPGGEGKTLWGSVLETEPLGEVRFTLPSGRGRAAREVRQELYARRVRLSDRCQDHLEAPKGIKPIEWCLLTNRAAETLETVVELIEWYLARWEIELLFLVLKEGCRVEVLQLGTVERLERAFVFLVVGWRIARLTRLGRTVPDLDALLLLEPEEWQAAYILAKKPVPKQPPRLNEVLRLIARQGGFLGRKGDGEPGVKTIWLGLQRIRDVAAGIKYARESHDL
;
A
#
# COMPACT_ATOMS: atom_id res chain seq x y z
N MET A 1 -0.33 -11.06 -12.33
CA MET A 1 0.41 -9.86 -12.79
C MET A 1 0.55 -9.81 -14.30
N ALA A 2 1.04 -10.86 -14.97
CA ALA A 2 1.21 -10.92 -16.44
C ALA A 2 0.00 -10.49 -17.30
N ALA A 3 -1.22 -10.61 -16.77
CA ALA A 3 -2.45 -10.16 -17.44
C ALA A 3 -2.65 -8.64 -17.48
N HIS A 4 -1.80 -7.86 -16.79
CA HIS A 4 -1.92 -6.40 -16.72
C HIS A 4 -0.72 -5.73 -17.43
N PRO A 5 -0.93 -4.64 -18.18
CA PRO A 5 0.16 -3.93 -18.84
C PRO A 5 1.04 -3.16 -17.86
N VAL A 6 0.48 -2.72 -16.72
CA VAL A 6 1.18 -1.97 -15.66
C VAL A 6 0.79 -2.53 -14.30
N VAL A 7 1.78 -2.69 -13.43
CA VAL A 7 1.61 -3.04 -12.02
C VAL A 7 2.44 -2.10 -11.16
N LEU A 8 1.79 -1.48 -10.17
CA LEU A 8 2.39 -0.61 -9.18
C LEU A 8 2.82 -1.46 -7.98
N CYS A 9 4.12 -1.51 -7.71
CA CYS A 9 4.73 -2.19 -6.58
C CYS A 9 4.91 -1.17 -5.45
N LEU A 10 3.89 -1.03 -4.60
CA LEU A 10 3.86 -0.07 -3.51
C LEU A 10 4.75 -0.55 -2.36
N GLN A 11 5.61 0.33 -1.86
CA GLN A 11 6.51 0.06 -0.73
C GLN A 11 6.31 1.11 0.36
N ASP A 12 6.15 0.65 1.59
CA ASP A 12 6.02 1.49 2.77
C ASP A 12 6.37 0.68 4.02
N THR A 13 6.60 1.35 5.15
CA THR A 13 6.96 0.70 6.40
C THR A 13 5.87 0.93 7.45
N THR A 14 5.50 -0.13 8.16
CA THR A 14 4.70 0.01 9.38
C THR A 14 5.44 -0.57 10.59
N GLU A 15 5.30 0.09 11.72
CA GLU A 15 5.64 -0.47 13.03
C GLU A 15 4.55 -1.44 13.45
N LEU A 16 4.88 -2.47 14.22
CA LEU A 16 3.94 -3.34 14.89
C LEU A 16 4.22 -3.27 16.38
N ASP A 17 3.30 -2.64 17.12
CA ASP A 17 3.47 -2.38 18.55
C ASP A 17 2.97 -3.57 19.38
N PHE A 18 3.88 -4.19 20.12
CA PHE A 18 3.61 -5.32 21.01
C PHE A 18 3.92 -4.96 22.47
N ASN A 19 3.85 -3.67 22.82
CA ASN A 19 4.19 -3.20 24.15
C ASN A 19 3.35 -3.92 25.22
N GLY A 20 3.98 -4.28 26.33
CA GLY A 20 3.38 -5.09 27.40
C GLY A 20 3.34 -6.60 27.16
N GLN A 21 3.80 -7.11 26.01
CA GLN A 21 3.88 -8.55 25.75
C GLN A 21 5.29 -9.12 25.96
N THR A 22 5.37 -10.41 26.31
CA THR A 22 6.64 -11.10 26.65
C THR A 22 7.30 -11.82 25.46
N ILE A 23 6.94 -11.45 24.23
CA ILE A 23 7.47 -12.04 22.99
C ILE A 23 8.99 -11.87 22.92
N LYS A 24 9.77 -12.93 22.77
CA LYS A 24 11.24 -12.85 22.67
C LYS A 24 11.68 -12.32 21.31
N GLY A 25 12.74 -11.50 21.29
CA GLY A 25 13.34 -10.95 20.07
C GLY A 25 12.80 -9.60 19.60
N LEU A 26 11.78 -9.03 20.24
CA LEU A 26 11.29 -7.69 19.91
C LEU A 26 12.30 -6.60 20.27
N GLY A 27 12.30 -5.54 19.47
CA GLY A 27 13.20 -4.40 19.56
C GLY A 27 12.47 -3.09 19.81
N PRO A 28 13.20 -1.97 20.02
CA PRO A 28 12.57 -0.67 20.13
C PRO A 28 11.90 -0.22 18.83
N LEU A 29 10.86 0.61 18.94
CA LEU A 29 10.21 1.25 17.78
C LEU A 29 10.75 2.67 17.53
N SER A 30 9.98 3.55 16.89
CA SER A 30 10.36 4.96 16.71
C SER A 30 10.51 5.68 18.05
N TYR A 31 9.65 5.32 19.01
CA TYR A 31 9.85 5.66 20.41
C TYR A 31 10.57 4.50 21.10
N GLU A 32 11.77 4.76 21.64
CA GLU A 32 12.62 3.73 22.28
C GLU A 32 11.94 3.00 23.45
N ALA A 33 10.95 3.64 24.09
CA ALA A 33 10.17 3.01 25.17
C ALA A 33 9.14 1.99 24.67
N GLN A 34 8.77 2.05 23.39
CA GLN A 34 7.87 1.08 22.77
C GLN A 34 8.65 -0.10 22.23
N ARG A 35 8.02 -1.27 22.23
CA ARG A 35 8.68 -2.53 21.89
C ARG A 35 7.86 -3.30 20.88
N GLY A 36 8.51 -3.67 19.78
CA GLY A 36 7.84 -4.28 18.65
C GLY A 36 8.79 -4.73 17.55
N MET A 37 8.28 -4.73 16.33
CA MET A 37 9.04 -5.02 15.11
C MET A 37 8.51 -4.18 13.94
N TYR A 38 9.22 -4.18 12.83
CA TYR A 38 8.87 -3.49 11.61
C TYR A 38 8.48 -4.48 10.53
N LEU A 39 7.58 -4.02 9.67
CA LEU A 39 7.16 -4.71 8.46
C LEU A 39 7.27 -3.73 7.28
N HIS A 40 7.96 -4.14 6.23
CA HIS A 40 8.13 -3.41 4.99
C HIS A 40 7.75 -4.31 3.80
N PRO A 41 6.48 -4.33 3.39
CA PRO A 41 6.03 -5.18 2.31
C PRO A 41 6.08 -4.46 0.96
N THR A 42 6.25 -5.26 -0.10
CA THR A 42 5.97 -4.86 -1.48
C THR A 42 4.55 -5.28 -1.85
N TYR A 43 3.63 -4.33 -1.93
CA TYR A 43 2.22 -4.58 -2.26
C TYR A 43 1.92 -4.24 -3.71
N ALA A 44 1.57 -5.24 -4.51
CA ALA A 44 1.28 -5.09 -5.93
C ALA A 44 -0.20 -4.71 -6.16
N VAL A 45 -0.42 -3.63 -6.89
CA VAL A 45 -1.74 -3.17 -7.32
C VAL A 45 -1.75 -2.75 -8.80
N THR A 46 -2.91 -2.73 -9.46
CA THR A 46 -3.04 -2.09 -10.77
C THR A 46 -3.12 -0.56 -10.64
N PRO A 47 -2.98 0.22 -11.73
CA PRO A 47 -3.30 1.66 -11.73
C PRO A 47 -4.73 1.95 -11.26
N GLU A 48 -5.67 1.08 -11.60
CA GLU A 48 -7.05 1.09 -11.11
C GLU A 48 -7.17 0.51 -9.70
N ARG A 49 -6.06 0.40 -8.96
CA ARG A 49 -5.99 0.01 -7.54
C ARG A 49 -6.62 -1.34 -7.24
N GLU A 50 -6.59 -2.28 -8.19
CA GLU A 50 -6.92 -3.68 -7.89
C GLU A 50 -5.75 -4.33 -7.16
N PRO A 51 -5.96 -4.91 -5.96
CA PRO A 51 -4.95 -5.69 -5.26
C PRO A 51 -4.57 -6.97 -6.00
N LEU A 52 -3.30 -7.10 -6.38
CA LEU A 52 -2.77 -8.28 -7.06
C LEU A 52 -2.05 -9.24 -6.12
N GLY A 53 -1.47 -8.74 -5.03
CA GLY A 53 -0.83 -9.57 -4.00
C GLY A 53 0.25 -8.83 -3.22
N VAL A 54 0.87 -9.53 -2.26
CA VAL A 54 2.11 -9.10 -1.60
C VAL A 54 3.25 -9.91 -2.20
N LEU A 55 4.27 -9.24 -2.72
CA LEU A 55 5.39 -9.85 -3.45
C LEU A 55 6.56 -10.20 -2.54
N ASP A 56 6.81 -9.37 -1.54
CA ASP A 56 7.90 -9.50 -0.59
C ASP A 56 7.52 -8.82 0.72
N ALA A 57 8.17 -9.22 1.81
CA ALA A 57 8.01 -8.59 3.12
C ALA A 57 9.32 -8.65 3.91
N TRP A 58 10.01 -7.51 4.02
CA TRP A 58 11.13 -7.39 4.95
C TRP A 58 10.59 -7.14 6.35
N MET A 59 10.95 -8.03 7.26
CA MET A 59 10.59 -7.97 8.68
C MET A 59 11.84 -7.90 9.55
N TRP A 60 11.83 -7.04 10.56
CA TRP A 60 12.96 -6.97 11.50
C TRP A 60 12.55 -6.36 12.84
N ALA A 61 13.27 -6.72 13.90
CA ALA A 61 13.26 -6.01 15.16
C ALA A 61 14.56 -5.22 15.29
N ARG A 62 14.48 -3.98 15.77
CA ARG A 62 15.67 -3.15 16.00
C ARG A 62 16.48 -3.69 17.18
N GLU A 63 17.78 -3.46 17.15
CA GLU A 63 18.57 -3.55 18.37
C GLU A 63 18.46 -2.24 19.17
N PRO A 64 18.54 -2.30 20.52
CA PRO A 64 18.67 -1.10 21.34
C PRO A 64 19.91 -0.29 20.93
N LYS A 65 19.83 1.02 21.13
CA LYS A 65 21.00 1.87 20.96
C LYS A 65 22.06 1.53 22.02
N ASP A 66 23.32 1.59 21.63
CA ASP A 66 24.44 1.51 22.56
C ASP A 66 24.59 2.79 23.39
N ALA A 67 25.61 2.84 24.26
CA ALA A 67 25.88 3.98 25.13
C ALA A 67 26.18 5.28 24.35
N ASP A 68 26.67 5.16 23.11
CA ASP A 68 26.98 6.28 22.22
C ASP A 68 25.78 6.67 21.34
N GLY A 69 24.64 6.00 21.51
CA GLY A 69 23.41 6.25 20.76
C GLY A 69 23.38 5.61 19.36
N HIS A 70 24.37 4.79 19.03
CA HIS A 70 24.43 4.09 17.75
C HIS A 70 23.58 2.83 17.80
N ARG A 71 22.92 2.53 16.69
CA ARG A 71 22.21 1.27 16.51
C ARG A 71 23.12 0.30 15.73
N PRO A 72 23.45 -0.86 16.30
CA PRO A 72 24.20 -1.89 15.58
C PRO A 72 23.34 -2.52 14.48
N GLY A 73 24.01 -3.17 13.52
CA GLY A 73 23.38 -3.85 12.41
C GLY A 73 23.43 -3.06 11.09
N ALA A 74 22.78 -3.63 10.07
CA ALA A 74 22.76 -3.05 8.75
C ALA A 74 21.85 -1.80 8.71
N PRO A 75 22.16 -0.77 7.89
CA PRO A 75 21.31 0.40 7.75
C PRO A 75 19.90 -0.01 7.30
N GLU A 76 18.88 0.45 8.01
CA GLU A 76 17.49 0.13 7.68
C GLU A 76 17.10 0.65 6.28
N SER A 77 17.81 1.64 5.75
CA SER A 77 17.62 2.16 4.38
C SER A 77 17.85 1.10 3.29
N LEU A 78 18.57 0.01 3.59
CA LEU A 78 18.77 -1.11 2.66
C LEU A 78 17.46 -1.74 2.19
N ARG A 79 16.38 -1.67 3.00
CA ARG A 79 15.06 -2.20 2.64
C ARG A 79 14.51 -1.67 1.33
N TRP A 80 14.76 -0.40 1.05
CA TRP A 80 14.32 0.22 -0.20
C TRP A 80 15.14 -0.27 -1.39
N LYS A 81 16.45 -0.42 -1.21
CA LYS A 81 17.36 -0.90 -2.26
C LYS A 81 17.10 -2.36 -2.60
N GLU A 82 17.08 -3.26 -1.62
CA GLU A 82 16.78 -4.68 -1.88
C GLU A 82 15.34 -4.88 -2.34
N GLY A 83 14.41 -4.08 -1.81
CA GLY A 83 13.03 -4.06 -2.30
C GLY A 83 12.96 -3.73 -3.80
N TYR A 84 13.75 -2.76 -4.26
CA TYR A 84 13.84 -2.46 -5.70
C TYR A 84 14.48 -3.62 -6.46
N GLU A 85 15.54 -4.24 -5.95
CA GLU A 85 16.21 -5.39 -6.57
C GLU A 85 15.23 -6.56 -6.80
N ARG A 86 14.39 -6.89 -5.82
CA ARG A 86 13.37 -7.94 -5.95
C ARG A 86 12.33 -7.61 -7.03
N VAL A 87 11.87 -6.36 -7.09
CA VAL A 87 10.95 -5.91 -8.15
C VAL A 87 11.64 -5.92 -9.51
N ALA A 88 12.91 -5.55 -9.57
CA ALA A 88 13.72 -5.58 -10.78
C ALA A 88 13.93 -6.99 -11.31
N ASP A 89 14.16 -7.97 -10.43
CA ASP A 89 14.26 -9.39 -10.82
C ASP A 89 12.92 -9.91 -11.36
N LEU A 90 11.82 -9.62 -10.68
CA LEU A 90 10.47 -9.99 -11.15
C LEU A 90 10.11 -9.33 -12.49
N ALA A 91 10.54 -8.08 -12.72
CA ALA A 91 10.28 -7.39 -13.99
C ALA A 91 10.96 -8.10 -15.18
N ARG A 92 12.11 -8.75 -14.97
CA ARG A 92 12.76 -9.54 -16.02
C ARG A 92 11.97 -10.80 -16.40
N GLU A 93 11.21 -11.35 -15.46
CA GLU A 93 10.33 -12.50 -15.69
C GLU A 93 9.00 -12.10 -16.36
N LEU A 94 8.66 -10.80 -16.37
CA LEU A 94 7.41 -10.26 -16.88
C LEU A 94 7.63 -9.18 -17.95
N PRO A 95 8.23 -9.52 -19.11
CA PRO A 95 8.61 -8.52 -20.12
C PRO A 95 7.43 -7.72 -20.69
N ASP A 96 6.23 -8.31 -20.70
CA ASP A 96 5.00 -7.68 -21.20
C ASP A 96 4.26 -6.85 -20.13
N THR A 97 4.71 -6.91 -18.87
CA THR A 97 4.13 -6.15 -17.75
C THR A 97 5.14 -5.16 -17.20
N ARG A 98 4.82 -3.88 -17.29
CA ARG A 98 5.63 -2.83 -16.66
C ARG A 98 5.44 -2.83 -15.15
N LEU A 99 6.51 -3.12 -14.41
CA LEU A 99 6.54 -2.92 -12.96
C LEU A 99 7.04 -1.52 -12.63
N VAL A 100 6.32 -0.85 -11.73
CA VAL A 100 6.67 0.49 -11.23
C VAL A 100 6.83 0.43 -9.72
N TYR A 101 8.05 0.61 -9.23
CA TYR A 101 8.39 0.73 -7.82
C TYR A 101 7.90 2.08 -7.28
N VAL A 102 6.87 2.09 -6.43
CA VAL A 102 6.26 3.32 -5.90
C VAL A 102 6.52 3.44 -4.41
N ALA A 103 7.17 4.51 -3.99
CA ALA A 103 7.52 4.71 -2.59
C ALA A 103 7.47 6.18 -2.16
N ASP A 104 7.33 6.38 -0.86
CA ASP A 104 7.18 7.70 -0.27
C ASP A 104 8.54 8.45 -0.14
N ARG A 105 8.56 9.53 0.63
CA ARG A 105 9.74 10.39 0.78
C ARG A 105 10.91 9.71 1.51
N GLU A 106 10.68 8.63 2.23
CA GLU A 106 11.77 7.88 2.87
C GLU A 106 12.63 7.13 1.86
N ALA A 107 12.09 6.85 0.67
CA ALA A 107 12.78 6.18 -0.42
C ALA A 107 13.54 7.13 -1.35
N ASP A 108 13.59 8.44 -1.06
CA ASP A 108 14.41 9.41 -1.79
C ASP A 108 15.91 9.21 -1.48
N ILE A 109 16.45 8.07 -1.94
CA ILE A 109 17.79 7.57 -1.66
C ILE A 109 18.53 7.41 -2.98
N LEU A 110 19.67 8.12 -3.12
CA LEU A 110 20.50 8.04 -4.34
C LEU A 110 20.98 6.63 -4.63
N ASP A 111 21.39 5.88 -3.60
CA ASP A 111 21.85 4.50 -3.75
C ASP A 111 20.81 3.59 -4.42
N LEU A 112 19.51 3.82 -4.19
CA LEU A 112 18.44 3.10 -4.87
C LEU A 112 18.39 3.50 -6.35
N MET A 113 18.41 4.81 -6.66
CA MET A 113 18.36 5.31 -8.04
C MET A 113 19.58 4.86 -8.86
N VAL A 114 20.77 4.92 -8.25
CA VAL A 114 22.04 4.42 -8.83
C VAL A 114 21.94 2.93 -9.07
N ARG A 115 21.45 2.16 -8.09
CA ARG A 115 21.26 0.72 -8.25
C ARG A 115 20.28 0.39 -9.39
N ALA A 116 19.18 1.13 -9.49
CA ALA A 116 18.21 1.00 -10.57
C ALA A 116 18.85 1.23 -11.94
N ARG A 117 19.67 2.26 -12.08
CA ARG A 117 20.45 2.51 -13.31
C ARG A 117 21.41 1.37 -13.61
N ASP A 118 22.20 0.93 -12.63
CA ASP A 118 23.23 -0.09 -12.82
C ASP A 118 22.63 -1.46 -13.20
N LEU A 119 21.40 -1.73 -12.79
CA LEU A 119 20.63 -2.91 -13.20
C LEU A 119 20.01 -2.80 -14.60
N GLY A 120 20.15 -1.66 -15.27
CA GLY A 120 19.52 -1.36 -16.56
C GLY A 120 18.06 -0.90 -16.45
N THR A 121 17.59 -0.58 -15.25
CA THR A 121 16.22 -0.14 -14.93
C THR A 121 15.12 -1.08 -15.49
N PRO A 122 15.17 -2.38 -15.14
CA PRO A 122 14.16 -3.35 -15.60
C PRO A 122 12.77 -3.06 -15.03
N ALA A 123 12.70 -2.43 -13.85
CA ALA A 123 11.49 -1.85 -13.30
C ALA A 123 11.63 -0.32 -13.24
N ASP A 124 10.55 0.39 -13.58
CA ASP A 124 10.45 1.83 -13.37
C ASP A 124 10.38 2.14 -11.87
N TRP A 125 10.72 3.36 -11.47
CA TRP A 125 10.53 3.86 -10.11
C TRP A 125 9.83 5.22 -10.12
N LEU A 126 9.03 5.45 -9.07
CA LEU A 126 8.26 6.66 -8.84
C LEU A 126 8.31 6.98 -7.34
N LEU A 127 9.15 7.94 -6.99
CA LEU A 127 9.53 8.24 -5.61
C LEU A 127 9.11 9.67 -5.28
N ARG A 128 8.65 9.92 -4.06
CA ARG A 128 8.46 11.30 -3.61
C ARG A 128 9.79 11.89 -3.18
N ALA A 129 10.17 13.03 -3.73
CA ALA A 129 11.35 13.75 -3.28
C ALA A 129 11.16 14.26 -1.85
N LYS A 130 12.20 14.04 -1.03
CA LYS A 130 12.41 14.64 0.29
C LYS A 130 13.43 15.77 0.21
N HIS A 131 14.43 15.62 -0.66
CA HIS A 131 15.60 16.48 -0.72
C HIS A 131 15.53 17.43 -1.92
N ASN A 132 15.81 18.72 -1.69
CA ASN A 132 15.99 19.70 -2.76
C ASN A 132 17.42 19.61 -3.31
N ARG A 133 17.67 18.55 -4.07
CA ARG A 133 18.99 18.14 -4.57
C ARG A 133 19.67 19.23 -5.42
N ALA A 134 20.98 19.41 -5.24
CA ALA A 134 21.78 20.26 -6.11
C ALA A 134 21.93 19.62 -7.51
N LEU A 135 21.63 20.37 -8.57
CA LEU A 135 21.73 19.87 -9.94
C LEU A 135 23.09 20.25 -10.57
N PRO A 136 23.65 19.42 -11.47
CA PRO A 136 24.82 19.79 -12.26
C PRO A 136 24.57 21.05 -13.11
N GLY A 137 25.58 21.92 -13.25
CA GLY A 137 25.55 23.05 -14.19
C GLY A 137 25.49 24.46 -13.60
N GLY A 138 26.02 24.68 -12.39
CA GLY A 138 26.25 26.00 -11.78
C GLY A 138 25.80 26.10 -10.32
N GLU A 139 26.38 27.02 -9.55
CA GLU A 139 25.96 27.32 -8.17
C GLU A 139 24.48 27.74 -8.11
N GLY A 140 23.75 27.26 -7.11
CA GLY A 140 22.36 27.65 -6.85
C GLY A 140 21.29 26.88 -7.65
N LYS A 141 21.65 26.01 -8.60
CA LYS A 141 20.66 25.16 -9.30
C LYS A 141 20.19 24.02 -8.42
N THR A 142 18.91 24.04 -8.06
CA THR A 142 18.29 23.03 -7.21
C THR A 142 17.15 22.33 -7.92
N LEU A 143 16.82 21.10 -7.51
CA LEU A 143 15.74 20.29 -8.07
C LEU A 143 14.42 21.06 -8.16
N TRP A 144 13.96 21.61 -7.03
CA TRP A 144 12.69 22.32 -6.96
C TRP A 144 12.72 23.63 -7.74
N GLY A 145 13.80 24.42 -7.60
CA GLY A 145 13.94 25.66 -8.35
C GLY A 145 13.93 25.42 -9.86
N SER A 146 14.63 24.40 -10.31
CA SER A 146 14.72 24.04 -11.73
C SER A 146 13.36 23.60 -12.29
N VAL A 147 12.54 22.86 -11.54
CA VAL A 147 11.19 22.51 -11.99
C VAL A 147 10.29 23.75 -12.08
N LEU A 148 10.36 24.65 -11.11
CA LEU A 148 9.53 25.86 -11.07
C LEU A 148 9.95 26.96 -12.07
N GLU A 149 11.14 26.86 -12.67
CA GLU A 149 11.57 27.70 -13.81
C GLU A 149 10.85 27.34 -15.12
N THR A 150 10.15 26.20 -15.19
CA THR A 150 9.42 25.79 -16.39
C THR A 150 8.02 26.38 -16.42
N GLU A 151 7.48 26.58 -17.62
CA GLU A 151 6.06 26.92 -17.76
C GLU A 151 5.19 25.74 -17.29
N PRO A 152 4.06 26.01 -16.61
CA PRO A 152 3.15 24.96 -16.20
C PRO A 152 2.58 24.23 -17.42
N LEU A 153 2.55 22.90 -17.35
CA LEU A 153 1.95 22.05 -18.37
C LEU A 153 0.42 22.10 -18.37
N GLY A 154 -0.17 22.50 -17.25
CA GLY A 154 -1.61 22.55 -17.04
C GLY A 154 -1.97 22.31 -15.58
N GLU A 155 -3.20 21.86 -15.34
CA GLU A 155 -3.72 21.63 -14.00
C GLU A 155 -4.31 20.24 -13.85
N VAL A 156 -4.23 19.70 -12.63
CA VAL A 156 -4.95 18.49 -12.23
C VAL A 156 -5.93 18.81 -11.10
N ARG A 157 -7.04 18.06 -11.09
CA ARG A 157 -8.01 18.06 -10.00
C ARG A 157 -8.22 16.64 -9.50
N PHE A 158 -8.11 16.46 -8.19
CA PHE A 158 -8.42 15.18 -7.56
C PHE A 158 -8.93 15.38 -6.14
N THR A 159 -9.69 14.40 -5.66
CA THR A 159 -10.17 14.39 -4.27
C THR A 159 -9.15 13.70 -3.39
N LEU A 160 -8.61 14.42 -2.42
CA LEU A 160 -7.90 13.80 -1.31
C LEU A 160 -8.94 13.20 -0.35
N PRO A 161 -8.85 11.89 -0.04
CA PRO A 161 -9.74 11.29 0.94
C PRO A 161 -9.47 11.85 2.34
N SER A 162 -10.45 11.65 3.23
CA SER A 162 -10.29 11.97 4.65
C SER A 162 -9.18 11.13 5.27
N GLY A 163 -8.51 11.69 6.28
CA GLY A 163 -7.43 11.03 7.02
C GLY A 163 -7.44 11.45 8.49
N ARG A 164 -6.43 11.04 9.27
CA ARG A 164 -6.29 11.44 10.68
C ARG A 164 -6.32 12.98 10.81
N GLY A 165 -7.43 13.51 11.31
CA GLY A 165 -7.64 14.94 11.53
C GLY A 165 -7.89 15.77 10.25
N ARG A 166 -8.09 15.15 9.08
CA ARG A 166 -8.30 15.88 7.81
C ARG A 166 -9.57 15.43 7.11
N ALA A 167 -10.47 16.36 6.82
CA ALA A 167 -11.64 16.11 5.98
C ALA A 167 -11.23 15.82 4.52
N ALA A 168 -12.07 15.07 3.80
CA ALA A 168 -11.90 14.92 2.36
C ALA A 168 -12.03 16.30 1.71
N ARG A 169 -11.18 16.59 0.72
CA ARG A 169 -11.17 17.89 0.03
C ARG A 169 -10.76 17.74 -1.42
N GLU A 170 -11.32 18.60 -2.26
CA GLU A 170 -10.85 18.76 -3.63
C GLU A 170 -9.51 19.51 -3.62
N VAL A 171 -8.57 19.03 -4.44
CA VAL A 171 -7.27 19.64 -4.65
C VAL A 171 -7.18 20.04 -6.11
N ARG A 172 -6.76 21.29 -6.36
CA ARG A 172 -6.41 21.82 -7.67
C ARG A 172 -4.95 22.23 -7.62
N GLN A 173 -4.13 21.67 -8.51
CA GLN A 173 -2.70 21.93 -8.56
C GLN A 173 -2.24 22.14 -10.00
N GLU A 174 -1.38 23.13 -10.19
CA GLU A 174 -0.62 23.30 -11.43
C GLU A 174 0.48 22.25 -11.50
N LEU A 175 0.73 21.74 -12.70
CA LEU A 175 1.69 20.70 -12.95
C LEU A 175 2.88 21.24 -13.72
N TYR A 176 4.06 20.90 -13.23
CA TYR A 176 5.34 21.25 -13.80
C TYR A 176 6.13 19.97 -14.00
N ALA A 177 6.89 19.88 -15.09
CA ALA A 177 7.78 18.75 -15.32
C ALA A 177 9.10 19.22 -15.93
N ARG A 178 10.19 18.61 -15.48
CA ARG A 178 11.51 18.86 -16.04
C ARG A 178 12.35 17.61 -15.98
N ARG A 179 12.98 17.28 -17.11
CA ARG A 179 14.04 16.27 -17.14
C ARG A 179 15.29 16.82 -16.47
N VAL A 180 15.74 16.16 -15.41
CA VAL A 180 16.94 16.53 -14.66
C VAL A 180 17.98 15.42 -14.73
N ARG A 181 19.24 15.77 -14.47
CA ARG A 181 20.31 14.80 -14.22
C ARG A 181 20.74 14.94 -12.77
N LEU A 182 20.72 13.84 -12.02
CA LEU A 182 21.26 13.79 -10.67
C LEU A 182 22.68 13.25 -10.74
N SER A 183 23.57 13.78 -9.90
CA SER A 183 24.91 13.21 -9.74
C SER A 183 24.89 12.09 -8.71
N ASP A 184 25.76 11.10 -8.87
CA ASP A 184 25.91 9.96 -7.95
C ASP A 184 26.38 10.40 -6.54
N ARG A 185 26.83 11.65 -6.38
CA ARG A 185 27.27 12.25 -5.12
C ARG A 185 26.56 13.58 -4.84
N CYS A 186 25.27 13.66 -5.19
CA CYS A 186 24.51 14.89 -5.02
C CYS A 186 24.44 15.32 -3.56
N GLN A 187 24.69 16.61 -3.30
CA GLN A 187 24.46 17.21 -1.99
C GLN A 187 22.96 17.48 -1.79
N ASP A 188 22.49 17.20 -0.57
CA ASP A 188 21.10 17.39 -0.18
C ASP A 188 20.93 18.75 0.50
N HIS A 189 20.02 19.58 -0.03
CA HIS A 189 19.49 20.72 0.70
C HIS A 189 18.09 20.36 1.20
N LEU A 190 17.88 20.44 2.51
CA LEU A 190 16.58 20.11 3.13
C LEU A 190 15.59 21.28 3.08
N GLU A 191 16.07 22.50 2.84
CA GLU A 191 15.24 23.70 2.87
C GLU A 191 14.89 24.19 1.46
N ALA A 192 13.61 24.53 1.26
CA ALA A 192 13.19 25.32 0.11
C ALA A 192 13.80 26.73 0.23
N PRO A 193 14.25 27.36 -0.87
CA PRO A 193 14.71 28.75 -0.82
C PRO A 193 13.66 29.67 -0.22
N LYS A 194 14.08 30.62 0.63
CA LYS A 194 13.19 31.61 1.25
C LYS A 194 12.39 32.36 0.18
N GLY A 195 11.05 32.36 0.30
CA GLY A 195 10.14 33.09 -0.59
C GLY A 195 9.49 32.26 -1.70
N ILE A 196 9.84 30.99 -1.86
CA ILE A 196 9.19 30.08 -2.82
C ILE A 196 8.02 29.36 -2.14
N LYS A 197 6.84 29.36 -2.77
CA LYS A 197 5.69 28.58 -2.29
C LYS A 197 6.09 27.10 -2.22
N PRO A 198 5.91 26.41 -1.09
CA PRO A 198 6.35 25.02 -0.96
C PRO A 198 5.73 24.16 -2.06
N ILE A 199 6.57 23.42 -2.80
CA ILE A 199 6.07 22.33 -3.63
C ILE A 199 5.51 21.29 -2.66
N GLU A 200 4.18 21.07 -2.67
CA GLU A 200 3.57 20.12 -1.76
C GLU A 200 4.03 18.68 -2.08
N TRP A 201 4.09 18.34 -3.39
CA TRP A 201 4.58 17.07 -3.94
C TRP A 201 5.55 17.30 -5.11
N CYS A 202 6.82 16.90 -4.93
CA CYS A 202 7.77 16.72 -6.03
C CYS A 202 7.98 15.22 -6.19
N LEU A 203 7.70 14.68 -7.38
CA LEU A 203 7.87 13.26 -7.69
C LEU A 203 9.09 13.10 -8.61
N LEU A 204 9.92 12.11 -8.32
CA LEU A 204 11.04 11.70 -9.14
C LEU A 204 10.68 10.38 -9.82
N THR A 205 10.97 10.27 -11.11
CA THR A 205 10.82 9.03 -11.86
C THR A 205 11.91 8.92 -12.93
N ASN A 206 12.24 7.69 -13.33
CA ASN A 206 13.04 7.42 -14.53
C ASN A 206 12.22 7.48 -15.83
N ARG A 207 10.89 7.58 -15.75
CA ARG A 207 10.02 7.67 -16.93
C ARG A 207 10.08 9.05 -17.56
N ALA A 208 9.90 9.08 -18.89
CA ALA A 208 9.69 10.33 -19.60
C ALA A 208 8.30 10.90 -19.25
N ALA A 209 8.26 12.17 -18.87
CA ALA A 209 7.06 12.89 -18.48
C ALA A 209 7.09 14.28 -19.13
N GLU A 210 6.81 14.34 -20.43
CA GLU A 210 6.97 15.55 -21.26
C GLU A 210 5.64 16.27 -21.51
N THR A 211 4.52 15.57 -21.36
CA THR A 211 3.17 16.13 -21.59
C THR A 211 2.33 16.10 -20.33
N LEU A 212 1.29 16.94 -20.29
CA LEU A 212 0.34 16.98 -19.18
C LEU A 212 -0.24 15.59 -18.88
N GLU A 213 -0.63 14.84 -19.92
CA GLU A 213 -1.23 13.51 -19.79
C GLU A 213 -0.27 12.53 -19.12
N THR A 214 1.00 12.51 -19.53
CA THR A 214 2.01 11.62 -18.93
C THR A 214 2.32 11.98 -17.47
N VAL A 215 2.28 13.27 -17.12
CA VAL A 215 2.48 13.72 -15.73
C VAL A 215 1.27 13.39 -14.86
N VAL A 216 0.05 13.56 -15.39
CA VAL A 216 -1.19 13.18 -14.70
C VAL A 216 -1.20 11.67 -14.42
N GLU A 217 -0.82 10.84 -15.39
CA GLU A 217 -0.71 9.38 -15.21
C GLU A 217 0.21 9.02 -14.03
N LEU A 218 1.40 9.64 -13.95
CA LEU A 218 2.34 9.39 -12.84
C LEU A 218 1.75 9.84 -11.49
N ILE A 219 1.01 10.95 -11.46
CA ILE A 219 0.34 11.40 -10.23
C ILE A 219 -0.74 10.40 -9.81
N GLU A 220 -1.53 9.89 -10.76
CA GLU A 220 -2.55 8.87 -10.50
C GLU A 220 -1.93 7.58 -9.95
N TRP A 221 -0.78 7.15 -10.50
CA TRP A 221 -0.02 6.03 -9.97
C TRP A 221 0.49 6.31 -8.55
N TYR A 222 1.02 7.49 -8.27
CA TYR A 222 1.46 7.85 -6.92
C TYR A 222 0.29 7.93 -5.93
N LEU A 223 -0.89 8.36 -6.36
CA LEU A 223 -2.11 8.36 -5.55
C LEU A 223 -2.56 6.94 -5.15
N ALA A 224 -2.21 5.91 -5.93
CA ALA A 224 -2.44 4.52 -5.57
C ALA A 224 -1.57 4.04 -4.40
N ARG A 225 -0.49 4.75 -4.03
CA ARG A 225 0.38 4.40 -2.88
C ARG A 225 -0.41 4.19 -1.58
N TRP A 226 -1.51 4.93 -1.41
CA TRP A 226 -2.35 4.86 -0.21
C TRP A 226 -3.03 3.49 -0.02
N GLU A 227 -3.09 2.64 -1.05
CA GLU A 227 -3.63 1.29 -0.93
C GLU A 227 -2.81 0.41 0.02
N ILE A 228 -1.51 0.67 0.20
CA ILE A 228 -0.70 -0.06 1.19
C ILE A 228 -1.05 0.34 2.64
N GLU A 229 -1.50 1.58 2.87
CA GLU A 229 -1.98 2.00 4.18
C GLU A 229 -3.29 1.27 4.54
N LEU A 230 -4.13 0.97 3.55
CA LEU A 230 -5.31 0.12 3.76
C LEU A 230 -4.91 -1.32 4.11
N LEU A 231 -3.85 -1.86 3.49
CA LEU A 231 -3.31 -3.16 3.88
C LEU A 231 -2.85 -3.16 5.34
N PHE A 232 -2.11 -2.13 5.78
CA PHE A 232 -1.70 -1.99 7.18
C PHE A 232 -2.87 -1.83 8.12
N LEU A 233 -3.89 -1.06 7.74
CA LEU A 233 -5.10 -0.91 8.53
C LEU A 233 -5.82 -2.26 8.71
N VAL A 234 -5.94 -3.06 7.65
CA VAL A 234 -6.54 -4.39 7.75
C VAL A 234 -5.66 -5.33 8.57
N LEU A 235 -4.34 -5.23 8.48
CA LEU A 235 -3.44 -6.06 9.27
C LEU A 235 -3.57 -5.75 10.77
N LYS A 236 -3.53 -4.47 11.15
CA LYS A 236 -3.55 -4.02 12.55
C LYS A 236 -4.93 -4.05 13.18
N GLU A 237 -5.91 -3.42 12.54
CA GLU A 237 -7.26 -3.30 13.12
C GLU A 237 -8.13 -4.50 12.77
N GLY A 238 -7.90 -5.05 11.58
CA GLY A 238 -8.64 -6.21 11.09
C GLY A 238 -8.12 -7.50 11.72
N CYS A 239 -6.96 -7.97 11.25
CA CYS A 239 -6.33 -9.21 11.70
C CYS A 239 -5.82 -9.12 13.14
N ARG A 240 -5.74 -7.91 13.72
CA ARG A 240 -5.29 -7.68 15.11
C ARG A 240 -3.93 -8.31 15.38
N VAL A 241 -3.00 -8.18 14.43
CA VAL A 241 -1.68 -8.82 14.59
C VAL A 241 -0.95 -8.36 15.85
N GLU A 242 -1.17 -7.12 16.28
CA GLU A 242 -0.55 -6.51 17.46
C GLU A 242 -1.06 -7.12 18.79
N VAL A 243 -2.12 -7.92 18.80
CA VAL A 243 -2.62 -8.62 20.01
C VAL A 243 -2.25 -10.11 20.07
N LEU A 244 -1.54 -10.61 19.06
CA LEU A 244 -1.12 -12.01 19.00
C LEU A 244 -0.11 -12.32 20.10
N GLN A 245 -0.43 -13.28 20.96
CA GLN A 245 0.43 -13.70 22.08
C GLN A 245 1.43 -14.78 21.66
N LEU A 246 2.14 -14.55 20.54
CA LEU A 246 3.16 -15.49 20.05
C LEU A 246 4.46 -15.35 20.85
N GLY A 247 5.12 -16.48 21.15
CA GLY A 247 6.24 -16.48 22.10
C GLY A 247 7.56 -15.85 21.61
N THR A 248 7.76 -15.72 20.29
CA THR A 248 9.00 -15.22 19.67
C THR A 248 8.73 -14.46 18.36
N VAL A 249 9.67 -13.61 17.92
CA VAL A 249 9.60 -12.91 16.62
C VAL A 249 9.52 -13.88 15.44
N GLU A 250 10.24 -15.00 15.46
CA GLU A 250 10.19 -15.98 14.35
C GLU A 250 8.81 -16.65 14.23
N ARG A 251 8.04 -16.70 15.33
CA ARG A 251 6.63 -17.13 15.28
C ARG A 251 5.74 -16.02 14.75
N LEU A 252 6.00 -14.75 15.10
CA LEU A 252 5.32 -13.61 14.50
C LEU A 252 5.54 -13.55 12.99
N GLU A 253 6.78 -13.73 12.52
CA GLU A 253 7.15 -13.79 11.11
C GLU A 253 6.35 -14.84 10.32
N ARG A 254 6.05 -16.00 10.93
CA ARG A 254 5.16 -17.01 10.34
C ARG A 254 3.69 -16.61 10.35
N ALA A 255 3.26 -15.79 11.29
CA ALA A 255 1.88 -15.30 11.37
C ALA A 255 1.54 -14.32 10.23
N PHE A 256 2.50 -13.83 9.45
CA PHE A 256 2.23 -12.93 8.33
C PHE A 256 1.51 -13.57 7.13
N VAL A 257 1.02 -14.82 7.26
CA VAL A 257 -0.14 -15.30 6.48
C VAL A 257 -1.31 -14.29 6.54
N PHE A 258 -1.41 -13.48 7.59
CA PHE A 258 -2.36 -12.36 7.67
C PHE A 258 -2.20 -11.31 6.56
N LEU A 259 -1.04 -11.18 5.90
CA LEU A 259 -0.89 -10.35 4.70
C LEU A 259 -1.76 -10.84 3.55
N VAL A 260 -1.88 -12.18 3.39
CA VAL A 260 -2.78 -12.79 2.39
C VAL A 260 -4.23 -12.51 2.75
N VAL A 261 -4.59 -12.58 4.03
CA VAL A 261 -5.94 -12.22 4.50
C VAL A 261 -6.24 -10.74 4.24
N GLY A 262 -5.28 -9.86 4.55
CA GLY A 262 -5.36 -8.43 4.30
C GLY A 262 -5.57 -8.10 2.82
N TRP A 263 -4.75 -8.70 1.95
CA TRP A 263 -4.91 -8.63 0.51
C TRP A 263 -6.30 -9.12 0.06
N ARG A 264 -6.78 -10.27 0.54
CA ARG A 264 -8.09 -10.81 0.14
C ARG A 264 -9.22 -9.84 0.50
N ILE A 265 -9.20 -9.26 1.69
CA ILE A 265 -10.22 -8.30 2.14
C ILE A 265 -10.18 -7.03 1.28
N ALA A 266 -8.98 -6.51 0.99
CA ALA A 266 -8.81 -5.37 0.11
C ALA A 266 -9.33 -5.68 -1.31
N ARG A 267 -9.01 -6.86 -1.83
CA ARG A 267 -9.45 -7.31 -3.16
C ARG A 267 -10.96 -7.44 -3.25
N LEU A 268 -11.61 -8.11 -2.29
CA LEU A 268 -13.07 -8.18 -2.22
C LEU A 268 -13.70 -6.78 -2.19
N THR A 269 -13.15 -5.90 -1.35
CA THR A 269 -13.63 -4.51 -1.24
C THR A 269 -13.52 -3.77 -2.58
N ARG A 270 -12.44 -3.97 -3.33
CA ARG A 270 -12.27 -3.35 -4.65
C ARG A 270 -13.20 -3.94 -5.69
N LEU A 271 -13.22 -5.26 -5.85
CA LEU A 271 -13.99 -5.95 -6.88
C LEU A 271 -15.50 -5.73 -6.71
N GLY A 272 -16.00 -5.64 -5.48
CA GLY A 272 -17.38 -5.24 -5.23
C GLY A 272 -17.76 -3.88 -5.83
N ARG A 273 -16.79 -2.98 -6.03
CA ARG A 273 -17.00 -1.64 -6.59
C ARG A 273 -16.75 -1.60 -8.10
N THR A 274 -15.68 -2.22 -8.57
CA THR A 274 -15.22 -2.10 -9.96
C THR A 274 -15.94 -3.07 -10.89
N VAL A 275 -16.31 -4.25 -10.39
CA VAL A 275 -16.97 -5.31 -11.17
C VAL A 275 -18.12 -5.92 -10.35
N PRO A 276 -19.13 -5.09 -10.01
CA PRO A 276 -20.15 -5.44 -9.01
C PRO A 276 -21.03 -6.64 -9.39
N ASP A 277 -21.14 -6.90 -10.70
CA ASP A 277 -22.03 -7.91 -11.28
C ASP A 277 -21.39 -9.29 -11.44
N LEU A 278 -20.12 -9.48 -11.01
CA LEU A 278 -19.48 -10.80 -11.00
C LEU A 278 -20.30 -11.82 -10.20
N ASP A 279 -20.20 -13.08 -10.59
CA ASP A 279 -20.74 -14.19 -9.80
C ASP A 279 -20.01 -14.29 -8.45
N ALA A 280 -20.75 -14.28 -7.35
CA ALA A 280 -20.19 -14.40 -6.00
C ALA A 280 -19.37 -15.69 -5.80
N LEU A 281 -19.69 -16.78 -6.51
CA LEU A 281 -18.96 -18.05 -6.40
C LEU A 281 -17.50 -17.97 -6.85
N LEU A 282 -17.11 -16.93 -7.61
CA LEU A 282 -15.72 -16.75 -8.01
C LEU A 282 -14.81 -16.40 -6.82
N LEU A 283 -15.36 -15.89 -5.73
CA LEU A 283 -14.59 -15.34 -4.60
C LEU A 283 -15.08 -15.79 -3.22
N LEU A 284 -16.31 -16.32 -3.14
CA LEU A 284 -16.95 -16.75 -1.91
C LEU A 284 -17.48 -18.18 -2.09
N GLU A 285 -17.24 -19.03 -1.09
CA GLU A 285 -17.81 -20.37 -1.06
C GLU A 285 -19.36 -20.31 -0.97
N PRO A 286 -20.08 -21.36 -1.42
CA PRO A 286 -21.53 -21.41 -1.33
C PRO A 286 -22.07 -21.06 0.06
N GLU A 287 -21.47 -21.62 1.10
CA GLU A 287 -21.84 -21.42 2.49
C GLU A 287 -21.60 -19.98 2.95
N GLU A 288 -20.55 -19.31 2.46
CA GLU A 288 -20.22 -17.93 2.81
C GLU A 288 -21.27 -16.95 2.30
N TRP A 289 -21.65 -17.04 1.02
CA TRP A 289 -22.67 -16.12 0.49
C TRP A 289 -24.06 -16.47 1.02
N GLN A 290 -24.37 -17.74 1.25
CA GLN A 290 -25.65 -18.15 1.87
C GLN A 290 -25.76 -17.63 3.31
N ALA A 291 -24.69 -17.73 4.10
CA ALA A 291 -24.62 -17.18 5.45
C ALA A 291 -24.91 -15.67 5.47
N ALA A 292 -24.45 -14.92 4.46
CA ALA A 292 -24.74 -13.48 4.37
C ALA A 292 -26.25 -13.20 4.24
N TYR A 293 -26.99 -14.00 3.47
CA TYR A 293 -28.45 -13.89 3.36
C TYR A 293 -29.18 -14.32 4.63
N ILE A 294 -28.75 -15.43 5.24
CA ILE A 294 -29.32 -15.95 6.49
C ILE A 294 -29.18 -14.91 7.61
N LEU A 295 -27.98 -14.36 7.80
CA LEU A 295 -27.72 -13.33 8.80
C LEU A 295 -28.46 -12.01 8.50
N ALA A 296 -28.73 -11.73 7.22
CA ALA A 296 -29.57 -10.61 6.81
C ALA A 296 -31.08 -10.89 6.95
N LYS A 297 -31.47 -12.10 7.39
CA LYS A 297 -32.86 -12.58 7.47
C LYS A 297 -33.58 -12.45 6.12
N LYS A 298 -32.88 -12.73 5.03
CA LYS A 298 -33.41 -12.70 3.66
C LYS A 298 -33.59 -14.12 3.13
N PRO A 299 -34.56 -14.34 2.22
CA PRO A 299 -34.64 -15.60 1.47
C PRO A 299 -33.34 -15.86 0.73
N VAL A 300 -32.79 -17.07 0.89
CA VAL A 300 -31.56 -17.47 0.20
C VAL A 300 -31.89 -17.76 -1.27
N PRO A 301 -31.24 -17.09 -2.24
CA PRO A 301 -31.43 -17.37 -3.66
C PRO A 301 -31.06 -18.81 -4.04
N LYS A 302 -31.73 -19.37 -5.05
CA LYS A 302 -31.39 -20.70 -5.60
C LYS A 302 -30.15 -20.70 -6.48
N GLN A 303 -29.83 -19.55 -7.07
CA GLN A 303 -28.66 -19.35 -7.91
C GLN A 303 -27.69 -18.39 -7.23
N PRO A 304 -26.39 -18.49 -7.54
CA PRO A 304 -25.40 -17.55 -7.03
C PRO A 304 -25.79 -16.09 -7.31
N PRO A 305 -25.80 -15.24 -6.27
CA PRO A 305 -26.06 -13.82 -6.43
C PRO A 305 -24.84 -13.07 -7.00
N ARG A 306 -25.05 -11.79 -7.31
CA ARG A 306 -23.97 -10.88 -7.70
C ARG A 306 -23.05 -10.58 -6.52
N LEU A 307 -21.75 -10.45 -6.80
CA LEU A 307 -20.70 -10.22 -5.81
C LEU A 307 -21.00 -9.03 -4.91
N ASN A 308 -21.32 -7.86 -5.48
CA ASN A 308 -21.53 -6.66 -4.66
C ASN A 308 -22.78 -6.76 -3.78
N GLU A 309 -23.81 -7.50 -4.23
CA GLU A 309 -24.98 -7.75 -3.39
C GLU A 309 -24.59 -8.51 -2.12
N VAL A 310 -23.81 -9.58 -2.27
CA VAL A 310 -23.30 -10.35 -1.13
C VAL A 310 -22.40 -9.49 -0.25
N LEU A 311 -21.42 -8.79 -0.84
CA LEU A 311 -20.47 -7.97 -0.08
C LEU A 311 -21.16 -6.87 0.72
N ARG A 312 -22.25 -6.27 0.20
CA ARG A 312 -23.08 -5.31 0.96
C ARG A 312 -23.80 -5.97 2.13
N LEU A 313 -24.29 -7.21 1.98
CA LEU A 313 -24.86 -7.98 3.10
C LEU A 313 -23.82 -8.34 4.15
N ILE A 314 -22.63 -8.76 3.72
CA ILE A 314 -21.48 -9.02 4.61
C ILE A 314 -21.13 -7.74 5.36
N ALA A 315 -20.96 -6.62 4.66
CA ALA A 315 -20.61 -5.35 5.27
C ALA A 315 -21.63 -4.87 6.31
N ARG A 316 -22.93 -5.13 6.09
CA ARG A 316 -23.99 -4.82 7.06
C ARG A 316 -23.79 -5.56 8.38
N GLN A 317 -23.30 -6.80 8.34
CA GLN A 317 -22.94 -7.54 9.55
C GLN A 317 -21.75 -6.93 10.30
N GLY A 318 -20.91 -6.17 9.59
CA GLY A 318 -19.81 -5.38 10.13
C GLY A 318 -20.15 -3.90 10.39
N GLY A 319 -21.43 -3.51 10.35
CA GLY A 319 -21.89 -2.16 10.71
C GLY A 319 -22.08 -1.18 9.57
N PHE A 320 -21.96 -1.60 8.30
CA PHE A 320 -22.32 -0.75 7.15
C PHE A 320 -23.84 -0.58 7.06
N LEU A 321 -24.34 0.64 7.20
CA LEU A 321 -25.78 0.89 7.19
C LEU A 321 -26.38 0.81 5.77
N GLY A 322 -25.64 1.28 4.77
CA GLY A 322 -26.05 1.25 3.37
C GLY A 322 -27.27 2.13 3.07
N ARG A 323 -27.32 3.31 3.70
CA ARG A 323 -28.33 4.34 3.45
C ARG A 323 -28.04 5.05 2.11
N LYS A 324 -29.03 5.77 1.60
CA LYS A 324 -28.86 6.60 0.40
C LYS A 324 -27.77 7.64 0.65
N GLY A 325 -26.68 7.59 -0.11
CA GLY A 325 -25.53 8.49 0.02
C GLY A 325 -24.33 7.94 0.80
N ASP A 326 -24.44 6.78 1.47
CA ASP A 326 -23.31 6.18 2.22
C ASP A 326 -22.17 5.68 1.31
N GLY A 327 -22.42 5.54 0.00
CA GLY A 327 -21.46 5.03 -0.97
C GLY A 327 -21.28 3.52 -0.90
N GLU A 328 -20.02 3.08 -0.93
CA GLU A 328 -19.62 1.67 -0.96
C GLU A 328 -18.98 1.23 0.37
N PRO A 329 -19.15 -0.05 0.78
CA PRO A 329 -18.52 -0.58 1.99
C PRO A 329 -17.00 -0.38 2.01
N GLY A 330 -16.44 -0.10 3.19
CA GLY A 330 -14.99 -0.03 3.40
C GLY A 330 -14.38 -1.35 3.88
N VAL A 331 -13.05 -1.44 3.84
CA VAL A 331 -12.31 -2.65 4.27
C VAL A 331 -12.66 -3.08 5.69
N LYS A 332 -12.89 -2.12 6.60
CA LYS A 332 -13.25 -2.39 8.00
C LYS A 332 -14.61 -3.11 8.13
N THR A 333 -15.64 -2.64 7.44
CA THR A 333 -16.99 -3.23 7.55
C THR A 333 -17.04 -4.59 6.85
N ILE A 334 -16.32 -4.75 5.73
CA ILE A 334 -16.17 -6.04 5.05
C ILE A 334 -15.49 -7.06 5.96
N TRP A 335 -14.36 -6.71 6.56
CA TRP A 335 -13.65 -7.56 7.51
C TRP A 335 -14.54 -8.02 8.67
N LEU A 336 -15.14 -7.08 9.42
CA LEU A 336 -15.97 -7.39 10.58
C LEU A 336 -17.16 -8.26 10.19
N GLY A 337 -17.71 -8.03 9.00
CA GLY A 337 -18.73 -8.87 8.41
C GLY A 337 -18.25 -10.30 8.18
N LEU A 338 -17.11 -10.46 7.50
CA LEU A 338 -16.52 -11.77 7.17
C LEU A 338 -16.25 -12.63 8.41
N GLN A 339 -15.86 -12.03 9.54
CA GLN A 339 -15.72 -12.78 10.80
C GLN A 339 -17.02 -13.49 11.19
N ARG A 340 -18.16 -12.79 11.10
CA ARG A 340 -19.47 -13.35 11.42
C ARG A 340 -19.95 -14.34 10.37
N ILE A 341 -19.66 -14.08 9.09
CA ILE A 341 -19.98 -14.99 7.99
C ILE A 341 -19.29 -16.33 8.19
N ARG A 342 -18.00 -16.33 8.51
CA ARG A 342 -17.19 -17.55 8.64
C ARG A 342 -17.79 -18.52 9.65
N ASP A 343 -18.19 -18.03 10.81
CA ASP A 343 -18.72 -18.89 11.88
C ASP A 343 -20.07 -19.51 11.48
N VAL A 344 -20.92 -18.76 10.77
CA VAL A 344 -22.20 -19.28 10.25
C VAL A 344 -21.99 -20.23 9.07
N ALA A 345 -21.07 -19.91 8.15
CA ALA A 345 -20.74 -20.77 7.02
C ALA A 345 -20.21 -22.13 7.48
N ALA A 346 -19.34 -22.16 8.49
CA ALA A 346 -18.88 -23.39 9.13
C ALA A 346 -20.05 -24.20 9.73
N GLY A 347 -21.01 -23.52 10.38
CA GLY A 347 -22.23 -24.16 10.88
C GLY A 347 -23.11 -24.75 9.78
N ILE A 348 -23.30 -24.05 8.66
CA ILE A 348 -24.05 -24.55 7.49
C ILE A 348 -23.37 -25.80 6.93
N LYS A 349 -22.05 -25.74 6.77
CA LYS A 349 -21.25 -26.86 6.27
C LYS A 349 -21.40 -28.09 7.17
N TYR A 350 -21.20 -27.91 8.47
CA TYR A 350 -21.33 -28.99 9.46
C TYR A 350 -22.75 -29.58 9.49
N ALA A 351 -23.79 -28.75 9.42
CA ALA A 351 -25.17 -29.21 9.41
C ALA A 351 -25.47 -30.06 8.17
N ARG A 352 -24.95 -29.70 7.00
CA ARG A 352 -25.07 -30.51 5.78
C ARG A 352 -24.39 -31.86 5.93
N GLU A 353 -23.13 -31.86 6.35
CA GLU A 353 -22.35 -33.07 6.55
C GLU A 353 -22.96 -34.00 7.61
N SER A 354 -23.58 -33.44 8.65
CA SER A 354 -24.24 -34.21 9.72
C SER A 354 -25.61 -34.76 9.32
N HIS A 355 -26.26 -34.19 8.30
CA HIS A 355 -27.51 -34.70 7.74
C HIS A 355 -27.29 -35.83 6.71
N ASP A 356 -26.04 -36.02 6.26
CA ASP A 356 -25.62 -37.09 5.35
C ASP A 356 -25.08 -38.35 6.09
N LEU A 357 -25.10 -38.35 7.43
CA LEU A 357 -24.89 -39.51 8.32
C LEU A 357 -26.24 -40.10 8.76
#